data_AF-A0A8H3HXJ0-F1
#
_entry.id   AF-A0A8H3HXJ0-F1
#
_cell.length_a   1.000
_cell.length_b   1.000
_cell.length_c   1.000
_cell.angle_alpha   90.00
_cell.angle_beta   90.00
_cell.angle_gamma   90.00
#
_symmetry.space_group_name_H-M   'P 1'
#
loop_
_entity.id
_entity.type
_entity.pdbx_description
1 polymer ?
#
loop_
_entity_poly.entity_id
_entity_poly.type
_entity_poly.pdbx_seq_one_letter_code
_entity_poly.pdbx_strand_id
1 'polypeptide(L)'
;MPTTVGGGSGAAYAPYIITPLEGIQSRTAANETQVNWMLNDWDLETAKTNAIIADTSIVFTYAYQTESRDRDNLTAWSNGDNLIKTVAAECNNTIVVVHSGQQILMDDWVEHPNITAVIFAYYPGQETGNAIASILYGEVNPSGKLPFTIGKSASDYPPNGIFTENVTDPHIVFEEGNLVDYRWFDAKNITPRFEFGLTTFDYGNIKIQSTPGKPTDGIQLTKEPFDGDGTLYDVAYTVTASIKNSGSISGCEVAQLYLSYPSSQTNQPVRSLRGFDKLCLNKGETKTATFKLRQKDHAVWDVVRQTWTIPKGEFTVHVGSSSRILPLKTAFTV
;
A
#
# COMPACT_ATOMS: atom_id res chain seq x y z
N MET A 1 23.41 10.92 0.32
CA MET A 1 22.41 11.40 -0.66
C MET A 1 21.13 10.62 -0.42
N PRO A 2 19.95 11.26 -0.36
CA PRO A 2 18.70 10.55 -0.10
C PRO A 2 18.38 9.57 -1.22
N THR A 3 17.87 8.38 -0.87
CA THR A 3 17.39 7.40 -1.84
C THR A 3 16.02 7.82 -2.36
N THR A 4 16.00 8.50 -3.51
CA THR A 4 14.77 9.07 -4.09
C THR A 4 14.22 8.27 -5.26
N VAL A 5 15.00 7.33 -5.81
CA VAL A 5 14.67 6.42 -6.92
C VAL A 5 15.41 5.08 -6.73
N GLY A 6 14.89 4.02 -7.36
CA GLY A 6 15.58 2.73 -7.48
C GLY A 6 16.67 2.73 -8.57
N GLY A 7 17.41 1.63 -8.67
CA GLY A 7 18.42 1.42 -9.72
C GLY A 7 17.91 0.69 -10.95
N GLY A 8 18.63 0.83 -12.06
CA GLY A 8 18.36 0.14 -13.32
C GLY A 8 17.78 1.03 -14.43
N SER A 9 17.29 0.38 -15.48
CA SER A 9 16.79 1.01 -16.70
C SER A 9 15.59 1.94 -16.50
N GLY A 10 14.83 1.77 -15.40
CA GLY A 10 13.72 2.64 -15.00
C GLY A 10 14.12 3.90 -14.23
N ALA A 11 15.41 4.09 -13.92
CA ALA A 11 15.89 5.27 -13.20
C ALA A 11 15.98 6.51 -14.11
N ALA A 12 15.87 7.69 -13.52
CA ALA A 12 16.05 8.97 -14.21
C ALA A 12 16.96 9.89 -13.41
N TYR A 13 17.77 10.69 -14.12
CA TYR A 13 18.56 11.75 -13.49
C TYR A 13 17.63 12.89 -13.07
N ALA A 14 17.67 13.22 -11.79
CA ALA A 14 16.97 14.39 -11.27
C ALA A 14 17.80 15.66 -11.55
N PRO A 15 17.20 16.75 -12.07
CA PRO A 15 17.91 18.02 -12.27
C PRO A 15 18.36 18.65 -10.94
N TYR A 16 17.68 18.32 -9.84
CA TYR A 16 18.01 18.67 -8.47
C TYR A 16 17.31 17.70 -7.51
N ILE A 17 17.67 17.73 -6.24
CA ILE A 17 16.95 17.00 -5.19
C ILE A 17 16.83 17.94 -3.99
N ILE A 18 15.61 18.17 -3.53
CA ILE A 18 15.38 18.78 -2.22
C ILE A 18 15.46 17.66 -1.19
N THR A 19 16.54 17.66 -0.41
CA THR A 19 16.76 16.64 0.62
C THR A 19 15.73 16.77 1.75
N PRO A 20 15.43 15.69 2.49
CA PRO A 20 14.57 15.80 3.67
C PRO A 20 15.04 16.83 4.70
N LEU A 21 16.35 16.95 4.89
CA LEU A 21 16.94 17.97 5.77
C LEU A 21 16.62 19.38 5.28
N GLU A 22 16.85 19.70 4.00
CA GLU A 22 16.51 21.01 3.43
C GLU A 22 15.01 21.30 3.52
N GLY A 23 14.17 20.31 3.23
CA GLY A 23 12.71 20.43 3.32
C GLY A 23 12.25 20.79 4.74
N ILE A 24 12.78 20.11 5.76
CA ILE A 24 12.49 20.41 7.17
C ILE A 24 13.07 21.76 7.57
N GLN A 25 14.34 22.03 7.24
CA GLN A 25 15.02 23.29 7.56
C GLN A 25 14.27 24.50 7.02
N SER A 26 13.65 24.41 5.84
CA SER A 26 12.91 25.52 5.27
C SER A 26 11.61 25.87 6.01
N ARG A 27 11.15 25.03 6.96
CA ARG A 27 9.99 25.30 7.84
C ARG A 27 10.40 25.83 9.22
N THR A 28 11.69 25.78 9.56
CA THR A 28 12.16 26.05 10.92
C THR A 28 11.86 27.47 11.39
N ALA A 29 12.19 28.46 10.56
CA ALA A 29 12.00 29.88 10.86
C ALA A 29 10.53 30.26 11.12
N ALA A 30 9.59 29.69 10.33
CA ALA A 30 8.17 29.99 10.47
C ALA A 30 7.53 29.28 11.69
N ASN A 31 8.15 28.21 12.19
CA ASN A 31 7.63 27.39 13.28
C ASN A 31 8.45 27.52 14.57
N GLU A 32 9.43 28.42 14.61
CA GLU A 32 10.34 28.62 15.75
C GLU A 32 11.01 27.32 16.25
N THR A 33 11.33 26.42 15.31
CA THR A 33 11.96 25.12 15.62
C THR A 33 13.46 25.17 15.37
N GLN A 34 14.24 24.45 16.18
CA GLN A 34 15.67 24.22 15.94
C GLN A 34 15.86 22.78 15.43
N VAL A 35 16.74 22.61 14.44
CA VAL A 35 17.06 21.29 13.89
C VAL A 35 18.55 21.03 14.08
N ASN A 36 18.87 19.99 14.84
CA ASN A 36 20.18 19.36 14.86
C ASN A 36 20.10 18.12 13.95
N TRP A 37 21.17 17.82 13.22
CA TRP A 37 21.17 16.70 12.29
C TRP A 37 22.46 15.88 12.37
N MET A 38 22.33 14.62 11.98
CA MET A 38 23.39 13.68 11.74
C MET A 38 23.07 12.94 10.45
N LEU A 39 24.11 12.65 9.65
CA LEU A 39 23.96 11.97 8.36
C LEU A 39 24.82 10.69 8.28
N ASN A 40 25.20 10.11 9.41
CA ASN A 40 26.00 8.88 9.51
C ASN A 40 25.29 7.83 10.38
N ASP A 41 24.67 6.86 9.73
CA ASP A 41 23.86 5.81 10.37
C ASP A 41 24.65 4.89 11.33
N TRP A 42 25.98 4.96 11.30
CA TRP A 42 26.88 4.18 12.16
C TRP A 42 27.34 4.94 13.40
N ASP A 43 27.16 6.26 13.47
CA ASP A 43 27.53 7.06 14.64
C ASP A 43 26.41 7.03 15.71
N LEU A 44 26.23 5.86 16.31
CA LEU A 44 25.16 5.64 17.28
C LEU A 44 25.32 6.47 18.56
N GLU A 45 26.55 6.85 18.91
CA GLU A 45 26.85 7.64 20.11
C GLU A 45 26.36 9.09 19.96
N THR A 46 26.67 9.72 18.82
CA THR A 46 26.15 11.05 18.54
C THR A 46 24.63 11.01 18.30
N ALA A 47 24.08 9.90 17.77
CA ALA A 47 22.65 9.75 17.53
C ALA A 47 21.88 9.72 18.85
N LYS A 48 22.41 8.95 19.81
CA LYS A 48 21.95 8.92 21.20
C LYS A 48 22.02 10.30 21.84
N THR A 49 23.17 10.98 21.75
CA THR A 49 23.34 12.32 22.36
C THR A 49 22.34 13.34 21.80
N ASN A 50 22.10 13.33 20.49
CA ASN A 50 21.10 14.20 19.86
C ASN A 50 19.67 13.83 20.27
N ALA A 51 19.36 12.53 20.37
CA ALA A 51 18.04 12.05 20.74
C ALA A 51 17.65 12.43 22.18
N ILE A 52 18.61 12.42 23.12
CA ILE A 52 18.37 12.79 24.54
C ILE A 52 17.83 14.21 24.70
N ILE A 53 18.28 15.15 23.86
CA ILE A 53 17.92 16.58 23.96
C ILE A 53 16.79 17.00 23.01
N ALA A 54 16.31 16.09 22.16
CA ALA A 54 15.33 16.41 21.14
C ALA A 54 13.89 16.22 21.65
N ASP A 55 13.03 17.22 21.44
CA ASP A 55 11.58 17.09 21.65
C ASP A 55 10.93 16.07 20.69
N THR A 56 11.54 15.90 19.51
CA THR A 56 11.11 14.95 18.48
C THR A 56 12.33 14.51 17.69
N SER A 57 12.52 13.20 17.54
CA SER A 57 13.57 12.65 16.68
C SER A 57 12.96 12.11 15.40
N ILE A 58 13.53 12.48 14.25
CA ILE A 58 13.09 11.98 12.94
C ILE A 58 14.21 11.15 12.33
N VAL A 59 14.00 9.84 12.24
CA VAL A 59 14.98 8.89 11.70
C VAL A 59 14.60 8.54 10.27
N PHE A 60 15.44 8.94 9.32
CA PHE A 60 15.30 8.51 7.94
C PHE A 60 16.06 7.21 7.72
N THR A 61 15.40 6.23 7.13
CA THR A 61 16.00 4.94 6.77
C THR A 61 15.61 4.57 5.34
N TYR A 62 16.27 3.57 4.78
CA TYR A 62 16.00 3.12 3.43
C TYR A 62 16.30 1.63 3.23
N ALA A 63 15.71 1.05 2.20
CA ALA A 63 16.15 -0.20 1.60
C ALA A 63 16.16 -0.02 0.08
N TYR A 64 17.36 -0.10 -0.49
CA TYR A 64 17.58 0.14 -1.91
C TYR A 64 17.35 -1.14 -2.72
N GLN A 65 16.92 -0.97 -3.96
CA GLN A 65 16.70 -2.07 -4.91
C GLN A 65 17.07 -1.61 -6.33
N THR A 66 17.47 -2.56 -7.17
CA THR A 66 17.88 -2.30 -8.54
C THR A 66 17.39 -3.39 -9.48
N GLU A 67 17.19 -3.05 -10.74
CA GLU A 67 16.97 -4.04 -11.80
C GLU A 67 18.06 -5.12 -11.79
N SER A 68 17.68 -6.35 -12.14
CA SER A 68 18.55 -7.53 -12.22
C SER A 68 19.11 -8.03 -10.88
N ARG A 69 18.62 -7.54 -9.73
CA ARG A 69 19.03 -8.04 -8.42
C ARG A 69 17.90 -8.01 -7.40
N ASP A 70 17.55 -9.18 -6.87
CA ASP A 70 16.70 -9.29 -5.70
C ASP A 70 17.45 -8.88 -4.43
N ARG A 71 16.74 -8.37 -3.42
CA ARG A 71 17.35 -8.02 -2.13
C ARG A 71 17.68 -9.29 -1.35
N ASP A 72 18.85 -9.30 -0.70
CA ASP A 72 19.31 -10.43 0.12
C ASP A 72 18.45 -10.65 1.37
N ASN A 73 17.77 -9.59 1.83
CA ASN A 73 16.86 -9.61 2.97
C ASN A 73 15.83 -8.47 2.86
N LEU A 74 14.91 -8.44 3.83
CA LEU A 74 13.86 -7.44 3.94
C LEU A 74 14.13 -6.41 5.05
N THR A 75 15.37 -6.24 5.53
CA THR A 75 15.68 -5.30 6.61
C THR A 75 16.01 -3.90 6.07
N ALA A 76 16.11 -2.90 6.96
CA ALA A 76 16.69 -1.62 6.57
C ALA A 76 18.18 -1.77 6.26
N TRP A 77 18.67 -0.96 5.31
CA TRP A 77 20.07 -0.96 4.90
C TRP A 77 20.89 0.02 5.75
N SER A 78 22.22 -0.08 5.64
CA SER A 78 23.17 0.85 6.27
C SER A 78 22.95 1.04 7.77
N ASN A 79 22.71 -0.04 8.52
CA ASN A 79 22.50 -0.01 9.98
C ASN A 79 21.20 0.70 10.44
N GLY A 80 20.27 0.97 9.52
CA GLY A 80 19.04 1.72 9.79
C GLY A 80 18.20 1.18 10.95
N ASP A 81 18.04 -0.16 11.07
CA ASP A 81 17.27 -0.75 12.17
C ASP A 81 17.91 -0.48 13.54
N ASN A 82 19.25 -0.52 13.64
CA ASN A 82 19.95 -0.22 14.88
C ASN A 82 19.94 1.28 15.20
N LEU A 83 20.02 2.14 14.19
CA LEU A 83 19.85 3.58 14.36
C LEU A 83 18.47 3.91 14.93
N ILE A 84 17.40 3.34 14.36
CA ILE A 84 16.03 3.52 14.83
C ILE A 84 15.90 3.10 16.30
N LYS A 85 16.36 1.88 16.64
CA LYS A 85 16.30 1.38 18.02
C LYS A 85 17.09 2.26 19.00
N THR A 86 18.27 2.74 18.58
CA THR A 86 19.13 3.60 19.41
C THR A 86 18.45 4.93 19.71
N VAL A 87 17.88 5.58 18.70
CA VAL A 87 17.19 6.86 18.86
C VAL A 87 15.91 6.68 19.68
N ALA A 88 15.11 5.66 19.37
CA ALA A 88 13.87 5.37 20.08
C ALA A 88 14.10 5.03 21.56
N ALA A 89 15.26 4.47 21.93
CA ALA A 89 15.59 4.22 23.32
C ALA A 89 15.74 5.50 24.16
N GLU A 90 16.04 6.63 23.52
CA GLU A 90 16.43 7.88 24.20
C GLU A 90 15.42 9.02 23.98
N CYS A 91 14.68 9.02 22.86
CA CYS A 91 13.67 10.03 22.54
C CYS A 91 12.27 9.39 22.51
N ASN A 92 11.38 9.82 23.40
CA ASN A 92 10.02 9.29 23.56
C ASN A 92 9.03 9.70 22.44
N ASN A 93 9.48 10.53 21.49
CA ASN A 93 8.72 10.93 20.32
C ASN A 93 9.58 10.75 19.06
N THR A 94 9.71 9.50 18.62
CA THR A 94 10.49 9.12 17.45
C THR A 94 9.58 8.86 16.25
N ILE A 95 9.83 9.58 15.15
CA ILE A 95 9.17 9.40 13.86
C ILE A 95 10.16 8.69 12.92
N VAL A 96 9.74 7.60 12.28
CA VAL A 96 10.56 6.89 11.29
C VAL A 96 10.06 7.19 9.89
N VAL A 97 10.95 7.57 8.97
CA VAL A 97 10.62 7.78 7.55
C VAL A 97 11.40 6.78 6.71
N VAL A 98 10.68 5.94 5.96
CA VAL A 98 11.24 4.83 5.18
C VAL A 98 11.21 5.16 3.69
N HIS A 99 12.37 5.17 3.05
CA HIS A 99 12.49 5.17 1.60
C HIS A 99 12.76 3.76 1.06
N SER A 100 11.73 3.10 0.51
CA SER A 100 11.92 1.82 -0.16
C SER A 100 10.82 1.57 -1.18
N GLY A 101 11.15 1.00 -2.33
CA GLY A 101 10.13 0.67 -3.35
C GLY A 101 9.39 -0.64 -3.09
N GLN A 102 9.75 -1.39 -2.05
CA GLN A 102 9.14 -2.67 -1.66
C GLN A 102 9.11 -2.80 -0.13
N GLN A 103 8.44 -3.82 0.39
CA GLN A 103 8.31 -4.07 1.83
C GLN A 103 9.66 -4.16 2.56
N ILE A 104 9.68 -3.65 3.78
CA ILE A 104 10.71 -3.98 4.78
C ILE A 104 10.04 -4.57 6.02
N LEU A 105 10.73 -5.47 6.71
CA LEU A 105 10.31 -5.95 8.02
C LEU A 105 10.59 -4.87 9.05
N MET A 106 9.60 -4.59 9.89
CA MET A 106 9.68 -3.53 10.90
C MET A 106 9.45 -4.06 12.32
N ASP A 107 9.13 -5.35 12.48
CA ASP A 107 8.72 -5.97 13.74
C ASP A 107 9.78 -5.88 14.85
N ASP A 108 11.05 -5.69 14.50
CA ASP A 108 12.15 -5.48 15.45
C ASP A 108 12.08 -4.14 16.19
N TRP A 109 11.33 -3.16 15.69
CA TRP A 109 11.30 -1.80 16.24
C TRP A 109 9.93 -1.11 16.22
N VAL A 110 9.02 -1.45 15.32
CA VAL A 110 7.78 -0.68 15.09
C VAL A 110 6.82 -0.62 16.28
N GLU A 111 6.91 -1.59 17.19
CA GLU A 111 6.13 -1.64 18.44
C GLU A 111 6.86 -1.00 19.63
N HIS A 112 8.04 -0.42 19.42
CA HIS A 112 8.75 0.29 20.47
C HIS A 112 7.90 1.48 20.95
N PRO A 113 7.63 1.64 22.25
CA PRO A 113 6.63 2.60 22.76
C PRO A 113 6.96 4.06 22.46
N ASN A 114 8.23 4.35 22.21
CA ASN A 114 8.73 5.67 21.87
C ASN A 114 8.68 5.98 20.36
N ILE A 115 8.31 5.03 19.51
CA ILE A 115 8.05 5.27 18.09
C ILE A 115 6.59 5.67 17.93
N THR A 116 6.36 6.93 17.61
CA THR A 116 5.03 7.55 17.59
C THR A 116 4.42 7.59 16.19
N ALA A 117 5.26 7.50 15.14
CA ALA A 117 4.79 7.45 13.75
C ALA A 117 5.80 6.77 12.82
N VAL A 118 5.28 6.16 11.75
CA VAL A 118 6.06 5.64 10.62
C VAL A 118 5.48 6.17 9.32
N ILE A 119 6.32 6.77 8.48
CA ILE A 119 5.96 7.25 7.14
C ILE A 119 6.70 6.40 6.12
N PHE A 120 5.95 5.61 5.34
CA PHE A 120 6.49 4.87 4.21
C PHE A 120 6.45 5.74 2.94
N ALA A 121 7.57 6.36 2.61
CA ALA A 121 7.67 7.41 1.59
C ALA A 121 7.94 6.88 0.17
N TYR A 122 8.20 5.58 0.00
CA TYR A 122 8.62 5.00 -1.28
C TYR A 122 9.86 5.68 -1.86
N TYR A 123 9.79 6.07 -3.14
CA TYR A 123 10.78 6.81 -3.91
C TYR A 123 10.11 8.09 -4.45
N PRO A 124 10.09 9.19 -3.67
CA PRO A 124 9.36 10.41 -4.01
C PRO A 124 9.97 11.23 -5.16
N GLY A 125 11.13 10.82 -5.69
CA GLY A 125 11.87 11.61 -6.69
C GLY A 125 12.45 12.91 -6.11
N GLN A 126 12.61 13.91 -6.99
CA GLN A 126 13.33 15.15 -6.71
C GLN A 126 12.74 16.02 -5.57
N GLU A 127 11.42 15.95 -5.34
CA GLU A 127 10.72 16.77 -4.33
C GLU A 127 10.56 16.07 -2.97
N THR A 128 11.36 15.03 -2.70
CA THR A 128 11.24 14.21 -1.47
C THR A 128 11.16 15.07 -0.20
N GLY A 129 12.03 16.06 -0.06
CA GLY A 129 12.10 16.86 1.17
C GLY A 129 10.88 17.75 1.37
N ASN A 130 10.42 18.42 0.31
CA ASN A 130 9.22 19.26 0.38
C ASN A 130 7.98 18.42 0.71
N ALA A 131 7.80 17.29 0.02
CA ALA A 131 6.65 16.43 0.21
C ALA A 131 6.57 15.85 1.64
N ILE A 132 7.70 15.38 2.17
CA ILE A 132 7.76 14.81 3.52
C ILE A 132 7.59 15.90 4.57
N ALA A 133 8.23 17.05 4.41
CA ALA A 133 8.10 18.17 5.35
C ALA A 133 6.65 18.67 5.44
N SER A 134 5.92 18.78 4.32
CA SER A 134 4.52 19.17 4.33
C SER A 134 3.62 18.20 5.12
N ILE A 135 3.95 16.90 5.15
CA ILE A 135 3.24 15.92 5.99
C ILE A 135 3.63 16.09 7.46
N LEU A 136 4.93 16.18 7.76
CA LEU A 136 5.44 16.30 9.13
C LEU A 136 4.91 17.55 9.86
N TYR A 137 4.78 18.67 9.14
CA TYR A 137 4.27 19.93 9.67
C TYR A 137 2.74 20.07 9.55
N GLY A 138 2.04 19.04 9.06
CA GLY A 138 0.57 19.03 8.97
C GLY A 138 -0.02 19.99 7.94
N GLU A 139 0.78 20.45 6.97
CA GLU A 139 0.29 21.26 5.83
C GLU A 139 -0.69 20.43 4.97
N VAL A 140 -0.45 19.11 4.88
CA VAL A 140 -1.33 18.16 4.19
C VAL A 140 -1.50 16.89 5.02
N ASN A 141 -2.73 16.40 5.13
CA ASN A 141 -3.05 15.12 5.75
C ASN A 141 -2.63 13.95 4.83
N PRO A 142 -1.81 12.98 5.30
CA PRO A 142 -1.40 11.84 4.49
C PRO A 142 -2.62 11.03 4.01
N SER A 143 -2.65 10.74 2.72
CA SER A 143 -3.77 10.02 2.07
C SER A 143 -3.28 8.90 1.14
N GLY A 144 -2.05 8.44 1.36
CA GLY A 144 -1.47 7.28 0.70
C GLY A 144 -1.94 5.99 1.39
N LYS A 145 -1.98 4.90 0.63
CA LYS A 145 -2.30 3.56 1.10
C LYS A 145 -1.29 2.57 0.52
N LEU A 146 -0.95 1.53 1.28
CA LEU A 146 -0.02 0.51 0.81
C LEU A 146 -0.59 -0.21 -0.43
N PRO A 147 0.16 -0.30 -1.55
CA PRO A 147 -0.22 -1.07 -2.73
C PRO A 147 0.26 -2.53 -2.66
N PHE A 148 0.83 -2.95 -1.53
CA PHE A 148 1.27 -4.31 -1.23
C PHE A 148 1.15 -4.58 0.27
N THR A 149 1.27 -5.84 0.67
CA THR A 149 1.21 -6.26 2.08
C THR A 149 2.59 -6.16 2.74
N ILE A 150 2.67 -5.65 3.97
CA ILE A 150 3.88 -5.72 4.81
C ILE A 150 3.65 -6.80 5.89
N GLY A 151 4.35 -7.92 5.76
CA GLY A 151 4.32 -9.04 6.71
C GLY A 151 5.17 -8.78 7.95
N LYS A 152 5.03 -9.65 8.96
CA LYS A 152 5.84 -9.60 10.18
C LYS A 152 7.14 -10.36 10.04
N SER A 153 7.13 -11.38 9.19
CA SER A 153 8.28 -12.21 8.85
C SER A 153 8.36 -12.45 7.34
N ALA A 154 9.57 -12.70 6.84
CA ALA A 154 9.76 -13.16 5.46
C ALA A 154 9.01 -14.49 5.19
N SER A 155 8.86 -15.34 6.21
CA SER A 155 8.13 -16.61 6.11
C SER A 155 6.61 -16.46 5.99
N ASP A 156 6.07 -15.25 6.15
CA ASP A 156 4.64 -15.00 5.99
C ASP A 156 4.22 -14.97 4.50
N TYR A 157 5.17 -14.72 3.61
CA TYR A 157 4.97 -14.67 2.17
C TYR A 157 5.00 -16.07 1.54
N PRO A 158 4.52 -16.24 0.29
CA PRO A 158 4.69 -17.49 -0.45
C PRO A 158 6.17 -17.92 -0.46
N PRO A 159 6.47 -19.20 -0.20
CA PRO A 159 7.83 -19.71 -0.23
C PRO A 159 8.37 -19.71 -1.67
N ASN A 160 9.69 -19.88 -1.81
CA ASN A 160 10.36 -20.08 -3.11
C ASN A 160 10.16 -18.94 -4.13
N GLY A 161 9.88 -17.71 -3.67
CA GLY A 161 9.69 -16.56 -4.57
C GLY A 161 10.97 -16.11 -5.30
N ILE A 162 12.15 -16.50 -4.82
CA ILE A 162 13.45 -16.19 -5.42
C ILE A 162 14.28 -17.47 -5.47
N PHE A 163 14.86 -17.75 -6.65
CA PHE A 163 15.79 -18.86 -6.85
C PHE A 163 17.23 -18.40 -6.62
N THR A 164 17.95 -19.07 -5.71
CA THR A 164 19.31 -18.65 -5.29
C THR A 164 20.38 -19.72 -5.53
N GLU A 165 19.99 -20.90 -6.00
CA GLU A 165 20.94 -21.99 -6.24
C GLU A 165 21.74 -21.76 -7.54
N ASN A 166 22.96 -22.27 -7.59
CA ASN A 166 23.80 -22.18 -8.78
C ASN A 166 23.66 -23.46 -9.62
N VAL A 167 22.67 -23.47 -10.50
CA VAL A 167 22.40 -24.58 -11.43
C VAL A 167 22.32 -24.07 -12.88
N THR A 168 22.54 -24.97 -13.83
CA THR A 168 22.52 -24.63 -15.27
C THR A 168 21.13 -24.38 -15.84
N ASP A 169 20.10 -24.88 -15.16
CA ASP A 169 18.70 -24.81 -15.60
C ASP A 169 17.81 -24.52 -14.38
N PRO A 170 17.68 -23.24 -13.97
CA PRO A 170 16.91 -22.86 -12.79
C PRO A 170 15.41 -22.93 -13.07
N HIS A 171 14.66 -23.54 -12.15
CA HIS A 171 13.20 -23.68 -12.25
C HIS A 171 12.52 -23.14 -11.00
N ILE A 172 11.46 -22.35 -11.17
CA ILE A 172 10.55 -21.93 -10.09
C ILE A 172 9.15 -22.37 -10.47
N VAL A 173 8.50 -23.14 -9.60
CA VAL A 173 7.11 -23.58 -9.77
C VAL A 173 6.21 -22.67 -8.97
N PHE A 174 5.23 -22.04 -9.63
CA PHE A 174 4.30 -21.10 -9.00
C PHE A 174 3.11 -21.87 -8.43
N GLU A 175 3.37 -22.66 -7.39
CA GLU A 175 2.37 -23.52 -6.74
C GLU A 175 1.25 -22.72 -6.06
N GLU A 176 1.51 -21.47 -5.68
CA GLU A 176 0.55 -20.55 -5.08
C GLU A 176 -0.51 -20.05 -6.07
N GLY A 177 -0.25 -20.15 -7.38
CA GLY A 177 -1.14 -19.69 -8.43
C GLY A 177 -1.56 -18.23 -8.25
N ASN A 178 -2.87 -17.98 -8.10
CA ASN A 178 -3.39 -16.62 -7.95
C ASN A 178 -3.24 -16.04 -6.52
N LEU A 179 -2.73 -16.82 -5.57
CA LEU A 179 -2.55 -16.43 -4.17
C LEU A 179 -1.22 -15.72 -3.97
N VAL A 180 -1.12 -14.50 -4.51
CA VAL A 180 0.03 -13.60 -4.35
C VAL A 180 -0.37 -12.40 -3.48
N ASP A 181 0.58 -11.87 -2.70
CA ASP A 181 0.39 -10.73 -1.79
C ASP A 181 -0.78 -10.94 -0.82
N TYR A 182 -1.69 -9.97 -0.63
CA TYR A 182 -2.79 -10.04 0.34
C TYR A 182 -3.69 -11.27 0.16
N ARG A 183 -3.78 -11.83 -1.05
CA ARG A 183 -4.56 -13.04 -1.33
C ARG A 183 -3.97 -14.27 -0.63
N TRP A 184 -2.64 -14.37 -0.57
CA TRP A 184 -1.95 -15.39 0.20
C TRP A 184 -2.24 -15.23 1.70
N PHE A 185 -2.05 -14.01 2.22
CA PHE A 185 -2.26 -13.71 3.64
C PHE A 185 -3.71 -14.00 4.06
N ASP A 186 -4.68 -13.66 3.22
CA ASP A 186 -6.09 -13.95 3.46
C ASP A 186 -6.37 -15.46 3.43
N ALA A 187 -5.88 -16.18 2.41
CA ALA A 187 -6.10 -17.61 2.27
C ALA A 187 -5.42 -18.46 3.36
N LYS A 188 -4.25 -18.01 3.85
CA LYS A 188 -3.50 -18.66 4.94
C LYS A 188 -3.87 -18.16 6.32
N ASN A 189 -4.81 -17.20 6.41
CA ASN A 189 -5.20 -16.55 7.66
C ASN A 189 -4.00 -15.98 8.44
N ILE A 190 -3.04 -15.39 7.72
CA ILE A 190 -1.86 -14.72 8.29
C ILE A 190 -2.23 -13.25 8.52
N THR A 191 -1.91 -12.73 9.70
CA THR A 191 -2.12 -11.32 10.04
C THR A 191 -0.88 -10.51 9.69
N PRO A 192 -0.94 -9.63 8.68
CA PRO A 192 0.20 -8.78 8.32
C PRO A 192 0.51 -7.76 9.41
N ARG A 193 1.68 -7.13 9.31
CA ARG A 193 2.05 -5.95 10.11
C ARG A 193 1.22 -4.75 9.66
N PHE A 194 1.22 -4.49 8.37
CA PHE A 194 0.34 -3.50 7.73
C PHE A 194 -0.31 -4.16 6.52
N GLU A 195 -1.63 -4.18 6.49
CA GLU A 195 -2.39 -4.75 5.40
C GLU A 195 -2.41 -3.83 4.16
N PHE A 196 -2.90 -4.36 3.05
CA PHE A 196 -3.14 -3.60 1.84
C PHE A 196 -4.24 -2.55 2.08
N GLY A 197 -3.84 -1.27 2.06
CA GLY A 197 -4.65 -0.12 2.46
C GLY A 197 -4.82 0.05 3.97
N LEU A 198 -4.91 1.29 4.49
CA LEU A 198 -5.28 1.58 5.88
C LEU A 198 -5.63 3.06 6.04
N THR A 199 -6.77 3.38 6.67
CA THR A 199 -7.19 4.74 7.08
C THR A 199 -8.37 4.67 8.08
N THR A 200 -8.67 5.81 8.73
CA THR A 200 -9.79 6.00 9.68
C THR A 200 -10.87 6.94 9.10
N PHE A 201 -11.82 6.39 8.35
CA PHE A 201 -13.04 7.08 7.88
C PHE A 201 -14.27 6.19 8.14
N ASP A 202 -15.45 6.79 8.26
CA ASP A 202 -16.69 6.05 8.47
C ASP A 202 -17.33 5.64 7.13
N TYR A 203 -17.85 4.42 7.08
CA TYR A 203 -18.46 3.82 5.89
C TYR A 203 -19.93 3.48 6.16
N GLY A 204 -20.82 3.78 5.21
CA GLY A 204 -22.25 3.48 5.32
C GLY A 204 -22.96 3.33 3.98
N ASN A 205 -24.25 2.94 4.02
CA ASN A 205 -25.19 2.98 2.90
C ASN A 205 -24.70 2.29 1.61
N ILE A 206 -24.19 1.06 1.70
CA ILE A 206 -23.82 0.30 0.50
C ILE A 206 -25.06 -0.03 -0.35
N LYS A 207 -24.96 0.21 -1.65
CA LYS A 207 -25.97 -0.17 -2.65
C LYS A 207 -25.30 -0.76 -3.87
N ILE A 208 -25.90 -1.80 -4.42
CA ILE A 208 -25.53 -2.39 -5.71
C ILE A 208 -26.72 -2.32 -6.65
N GLN A 209 -26.47 -1.97 -7.90
CA GLN A 209 -27.47 -1.91 -8.96
C GLN A 209 -26.92 -2.53 -10.24
N SER A 210 -27.74 -3.32 -10.93
CA SER A 210 -27.44 -3.74 -12.30
C SER A 210 -27.49 -2.52 -13.21
N THR A 211 -26.37 -2.23 -13.87
CA THR A 211 -26.21 -1.07 -14.76
C THR A 211 -25.49 -1.48 -16.05
N PRO A 212 -26.13 -2.32 -16.90
CA PRO A 212 -25.52 -2.75 -18.16
C PRO A 212 -25.18 -1.53 -19.02
N GLY A 213 -23.93 -1.41 -19.43
CA GLY A 213 -23.48 -0.26 -20.19
C GLY A 213 -22.10 -0.45 -20.80
N LYS A 214 -21.77 0.37 -21.79
CA LYS A 214 -20.42 0.40 -22.35
C LYS A 214 -19.43 1.06 -21.37
N PRO A 215 -18.15 0.66 -21.38
CA PRO A 215 -17.13 1.37 -20.63
C PRO A 215 -17.10 2.84 -21.05
N THR A 216 -16.97 3.73 -20.07
CA THR A 216 -16.98 5.20 -20.29
C THR A 216 -15.58 5.81 -20.16
N ASP A 217 -14.68 5.02 -19.60
CA ASP A 217 -13.26 5.22 -19.39
C ASP A 217 -12.48 4.69 -20.59
N GLY A 218 -11.27 5.22 -20.83
CA GLY A 218 -10.40 4.90 -21.96
C GLY A 218 -9.83 3.48 -21.93
N ILE A 219 -10.69 2.49 -21.78
CA ILE A 219 -10.37 1.08 -21.70
C ILE A 219 -9.94 0.60 -23.08
N GLN A 220 -8.73 0.05 -23.15
CA GLN A 220 -8.28 -0.69 -24.31
C GLN A 220 -9.00 -2.04 -24.35
N LEU A 221 -9.94 -2.18 -25.28
CA LEU A 221 -10.64 -3.44 -25.51
C LEU A 221 -9.68 -4.51 -26.05
N THR A 222 -9.75 -5.71 -25.51
CA THR A 222 -9.06 -6.89 -26.01
C THR A 222 -10.07 -7.84 -26.69
N LYS A 223 -9.57 -8.75 -27.53
CA LYS A 223 -10.38 -9.79 -28.18
C LYS A 223 -10.38 -11.10 -27.38
N GLU A 224 -10.37 -11.00 -26.06
CA GLU A 224 -10.39 -12.19 -25.20
C GLU A 224 -11.72 -12.94 -25.38
N PRO A 225 -11.70 -14.29 -25.50
CA PRO A 225 -12.92 -15.08 -25.64
C PRO A 225 -13.77 -14.95 -24.36
N PHE A 226 -15.06 -14.73 -24.56
CA PHE A 226 -16.03 -14.53 -23.49
C PHE A 226 -17.33 -15.26 -23.81
N ASP A 227 -17.78 -16.09 -22.87
CA ASP A 227 -19.04 -16.81 -22.93
C ASP A 227 -20.12 -16.01 -22.19
N GLY A 228 -20.60 -14.95 -22.82
CA GLY A 228 -21.64 -14.06 -22.29
C GLY A 228 -22.02 -12.96 -23.29
N ASP A 229 -23.07 -12.20 -22.96
CA ASP A 229 -23.53 -11.10 -23.80
C ASP A 229 -22.62 -9.87 -23.70
N GLY A 230 -22.36 -9.21 -24.83
CA GLY A 230 -21.56 -7.99 -24.88
C GLY A 230 -20.05 -8.24 -24.87
N THR A 231 -19.30 -7.38 -24.18
CA THR A 231 -17.84 -7.51 -24.03
C THR A 231 -17.42 -7.68 -22.58
N LEU A 232 -16.24 -8.25 -22.34
CA LEU A 232 -15.65 -8.37 -21.00
C LEU A 232 -15.52 -7.03 -20.26
N TYR A 233 -15.49 -5.92 -21.00
CA TYR A 233 -15.29 -4.59 -20.45
C TYR A 233 -16.59 -3.79 -20.31
N ASP A 234 -17.72 -4.35 -20.73
CA ASP A 234 -19.02 -3.75 -20.48
C ASP A 234 -19.26 -3.73 -18.95
N VAL A 235 -19.79 -2.61 -18.46
CA VAL A 235 -20.20 -2.45 -17.07
C VAL A 235 -21.44 -3.31 -16.85
N ALA A 236 -21.43 -4.13 -15.81
CA ALA A 236 -22.56 -4.98 -15.44
C ALA A 236 -23.28 -4.43 -14.20
N TYR A 237 -22.52 -3.95 -13.21
CA TYR A 237 -23.05 -3.43 -11.96
C TYR A 237 -22.35 -2.14 -11.56
N THR A 238 -23.08 -1.28 -10.84
CA THR A 238 -22.51 -0.14 -10.13
C THR A 238 -22.76 -0.32 -8.65
N VAL A 239 -21.69 -0.20 -7.86
CA VAL A 239 -21.74 -0.22 -6.40
C VAL A 239 -21.45 1.18 -5.88
N THR A 240 -22.22 1.64 -4.91
CA THR A 240 -22.03 2.92 -4.24
C THR A 240 -21.97 2.74 -2.73
N ALA A 241 -21.21 3.60 -2.05
CA ALA A 241 -21.13 3.65 -0.59
C ALA A 241 -20.93 5.08 -0.12
N SER A 242 -21.53 5.44 1.02
CA SER A 242 -21.28 6.73 1.68
C SER A 242 -20.01 6.66 2.51
N ILE A 243 -19.12 7.63 2.31
CA ILE A 243 -17.88 7.84 3.06
C ILE A 243 -18.00 9.14 3.82
N LYS A 244 -17.77 9.12 5.14
CA LYS A 244 -17.84 10.31 5.99
C LYS A 244 -16.51 10.55 6.70
N ASN A 245 -16.07 11.81 6.67
CA ASN A 245 -14.95 12.26 7.51
C ASN A 245 -15.46 12.50 8.94
N SER A 246 -15.25 11.53 9.83
CA SER A 246 -15.54 11.63 11.27
C SER A 246 -14.40 12.24 12.09
N GLY A 247 -13.25 12.50 11.46
CA GLY A 247 -12.10 13.13 12.08
C GLY A 247 -12.26 14.63 12.31
N SER A 248 -11.24 15.22 12.95
CA SER A 248 -11.20 16.66 13.26
C SER A 248 -10.61 17.51 12.12
N ILE A 249 -9.98 16.90 11.12
CA ILE A 249 -9.22 17.56 10.05
C ILE A 249 -9.72 17.07 8.67
N SER A 250 -9.75 17.97 7.68
CA SER A 250 -9.99 17.59 6.29
C SER A 250 -8.94 16.60 5.79
N GLY A 251 -9.33 15.68 4.90
CA GLY A 251 -8.43 14.65 4.40
C GLY A 251 -9.00 13.93 3.19
N CYS A 252 -8.19 13.09 2.55
CA CYS A 252 -8.65 12.28 1.44
C CYS A 252 -8.65 10.80 1.82
N GLU A 253 -9.70 10.11 1.42
CA GLU A 253 -9.95 8.69 1.67
C GLU A 253 -9.91 7.92 0.35
N VAL A 254 -9.28 6.74 0.36
CA VAL A 254 -9.29 5.81 -0.78
C VAL A 254 -10.21 4.63 -0.43
N ALA A 255 -11.49 4.77 -0.73
CA ALA A 255 -12.45 3.69 -0.50
C ALA A 255 -12.15 2.53 -1.46
N GLN A 256 -12.20 1.29 -0.96
CA GLN A 256 -11.83 0.09 -1.72
C GLN A 256 -13.02 -0.87 -1.79
N LEU A 257 -13.20 -1.51 -2.95
CA LEU A 257 -14.20 -2.55 -3.18
C LEU A 257 -13.53 -3.88 -3.50
N TYR A 258 -13.93 -4.92 -2.78
CA TYR A 258 -13.51 -6.30 -3.00
C TYR A 258 -14.70 -7.19 -3.34
N LEU A 259 -14.44 -8.21 -4.16
CA LEU A 259 -15.42 -9.21 -4.57
C LEU A 259 -14.98 -10.60 -4.12
N SER A 260 -15.90 -11.34 -3.49
CA SER A 260 -15.78 -12.78 -3.27
C SER A 260 -16.71 -13.53 -4.22
N TYR A 261 -16.18 -14.58 -4.83
CA TYR A 261 -16.88 -15.38 -5.82
C TYR A 261 -17.83 -16.40 -5.15
N PRO A 262 -18.77 -16.99 -5.90
CA PRO A 262 -19.62 -18.07 -5.40
C PRO A 262 -18.79 -19.21 -4.79
N SER A 263 -19.33 -19.86 -3.76
CA SER A 263 -18.65 -20.95 -3.05
C SER A 263 -18.30 -22.16 -3.93
N SER A 264 -18.94 -22.29 -5.09
CA SER A 264 -18.61 -23.29 -6.11
C SER A 264 -17.24 -23.04 -6.77
N GLN A 265 -16.70 -21.82 -6.67
CA GLN A 265 -15.42 -21.41 -7.24
C GLN A 265 -14.28 -21.56 -6.22
N THR A 266 -13.93 -22.81 -5.91
CA THR A 266 -12.97 -23.14 -4.84
C THR A 266 -11.53 -22.67 -5.08
N ASN A 267 -11.17 -22.36 -6.34
CA ASN A 267 -9.84 -21.93 -6.72
C ASN A 267 -9.66 -20.40 -6.74
N GLN A 268 -10.68 -19.66 -6.29
CA GLN A 268 -10.63 -18.20 -6.25
C GLN A 268 -10.07 -17.70 -4.92
N PRO A 269 -9.36 -16.56 -4.91
CA PRO A 269 -8.96 -15.91 -3.67
C PRO A 269 -10.18 -15.61 -2.79
N VAL A 270 -9.98 -15.57 -1.46
CA VAL A 270 -11.01 -15.23 -0.46
C VAL A 270 -11.80 -13.99 -0.88
N ARG A 271 -11.10 -12.97 -1.39
CA ARG A 271 -11.64 -11.76 -2.00
C ARG A 271 -10.61 -11.16 -2.94
N SER A 272 -11.07 -10.39 -3.92
CA SER A 272 -10.18 -9.67 -4.84
C SER A 272 -10.61 -8.23 -5.03
N LEU A 273 -9.66 -7.29 -5.01
CA LEU A 273 -9.91 -5.88 -5.32
C LEU A 273 -10.50 -5.75 -6.74
N ARG A 274 -11.59 -4.98 -6.85
CA ARG A 274 -12.28 -4.67 -8.13
C ARG A 274 -12.54 -3.18 -8.36
N GLY A 275 -12.27 -2.33 -7.37
CA GLY A 275 -12.35 -0.89 -7.56
C GLY A 275 -11.78 -0.13 -6.37
N PHE A 276 -11.36 1.10 -6.63
CA PHE A 276 -11.07 2.08 -5.60
C PHE A 276 -11.54 3.46 -6.07
N ASP A 277 -11.90 4.31 -5.12
CA ASP A 277 -12.33 5.69 -5.39
C ASP A 277 -11.71 6.62 -4.35
N LYS A 278 -11.01 7.66 -4.80
CA LYS A 278 -10.31 8.61 -3.92
C LYS A 278 -11.13 9.88 -3.77
N LEU A 279 -11.59 10.14 -2.56
CA LEU A 279 -12.47 11.25 -2.23
C LEU A 279 -11.78 12.15 -1.21
N CYS A 280 -11.69 13.45 -1.49
CA CYS A 280 -11.24 14.43 -0.49
C CYS A 280 -12.46 15.05 0.19
N LEU A 281 -12.51 14.98 1.52
CA LEU A 281 -13.64 15.39 2.34
C LEU A 281 -13.21 16.41 3.39
N ASN A 282 -13.99 17.49 3.51
CA ASN A 282 -13.90 18.39 4.65
C ASN A 282 -14.33 17.71 5.95
N LYS A 283 -13.95 18.28 7.09
CA LYS A 283 -14.42 17.84 8.41
C LYS A 283 -15.94 17.66 8.43
N GLY A 284 -16.42 16.47 8.80
CA GLY A 284 -17.84 16.15 8.91
C GLY A 284 -18.56 15.92 7.57
N GLU A 285 -17.91 16.17 6.43
CA GLU A 285 -18.49 15.98 5.10
C GLU A 285 -18.71 14.50 4.81
N THR A 286 -19.76 14.20 4.04
CA THR A 286 -20.04 12.87 3.49
C THR A 286 -20.06 12.94 1.97
N LYS A 287 -19.33 12.04 1.31
CA LYS A 287 -19.33 11.86 -0.15
C LYS A 287 -19.69 10.42 -0.52
N THR A 288 -20.06 10.20 -1.77
CA THR A 288 -20.41 8.85 -2.27
C THR A 288 -19.26 8.31 -3.11
N ALA A 289 -18.67 7.20 -2.68
CA ALA A 289 -17.75 6.42 -3.49
C ALA A 289 -18.53 5.61 -4.53
N THR A 290 -18.04 5.55 -5.76
CA THR A 290 -18.69 4.85 -6.88
C THR A 290 -17.73 3.86 -7.55
N PHE A 291 -18.15 2.62 -7.68
CA PHE A 291 -17.37 1.53 -8.28
C PHE A 291 -18.16 0.89 -9.40
N LYS A 292 -17.59 0.85 -10.60
CA LYS A 292 -18.17 0.17 -11.76
C LYS A 292 -17.55 -1.21 -11.89
N LEU A 293 -18.37 -2.25 -11.78
CA LEU A 293 -17.97 -3.65 -11.99
C LEU A 293 -18.25 -4.04 -13.43
N ARG A 294 -17.21 -4.41 -14.16
CA ARG A 294 -17.28 -4.94 -15.52
C ARG A 294 -17.62 -6.43 -15.52
N GLN A 295 -17.99 -6.97 -16.67
CA GLN A 295 -18.15 -8.42 -16.86
C GLN A 295 -16.89 -9.18 -16.40
N LYS A 296 -15.70 -8.69 -16.78
CA LYS A 296 -14.41 -9.29 -16.38
C LYS A 296 -14.15 -9.27 -14.88
N ASP A 297 -14.69 -8.29 -14.16
CA ASP A 297 -14.48 -8.15 -12.72
C ASP A 297 -15.15 -9.25 -11.91
N HIS A 298 -16.11 -9.98 -12.49
CA HIS A 298 -16.76 -11.12 -11.85
C HIS A 298 -16.74 -12.39 -12.71
N ALA A 299 -15.96 -12.40 -13.79
CA ALA A 299 -15.67 -13.57 -14.60
C ALA A 299 -14.51 -14.40 -14.01
N VAL A 300 -14.45 -15.67 -14.42
CA VAL A 300 -13.36 -16.61 -14.18
C VAL A 300 -12.89 -17.21 -15.51
N TRP A 301 -11.62 -17.62 -15.58
CA TRP A 301 -11.09 -18.32 -16.75
C TRP A 301 -11.41 -19.81 -16.68
N ASP A 302 -12.12 -20.34 -17.68
CA ASP A 302 -12.35 -21.77 -17.86
C ASP A 302 -11.18 -22.37 -18.65
N VAL A 303 -10.35 -23.17 -17.98
CA VAL A 303 -9.16 -23.80 -18.58
C VAL A 303 -9.54 -24.83 -19.65
N VAL A 304 -10.67 -25.51 -19.52
CA VAL A 304 -11.10 -26.53 -20.49
C VAL A 304 -11.63 -25.88 -21.76
N ARG A 305 -12.46 -24.85 -21.59
CA ARG A 305 -13.10 -24.13 -22.71
C ARG A 305 -12.24 -23.03 -23.30
N GLN A 306 -11.15 -22.65 -22.63
CA GLN A 306 -10.26 -21.54 -23.02
C GLN A 306 -11.03 -20.22 -23.24
N THR A 307 -11.93 -19.91 -22.31
CA THR A 307 -12.78 -18.71 -22.37
C THR A 307 -13.02 -18.14 -20.99
N TRP A 308 -13.23 -16.83 -20.91
CA TRP A 308 -13.82 -16.23 -19.73
C TRP A 308 -15.30 -16.61 -19.64
N THR A 309 -15.77 -16.92 -18.44
CA THR A 309 -17.16 -17.23 -18.13
C THR A 309 -17.56 -16.60 -16.81
N ILE A 310 -18.84 -16.30 -16.63
CA ILE A 310 -19.37 -15.81 -15.36
C ILE A 310 -19.97 -16.99 -14.60
N PRO A 311 -19.41 -17.35 -13.43
CA PRO A 311 -19.95 -18.45 -12.64
C PRO A 311 -21.30 -18.06 -12.05
N LYS A 312 -22.27 -19.00 -12.09
CA LYS A 312 -23.58 -18.82 -11.46
C LYS A 312 -23.47 -18.92 -9.95
N GLY A 313 -24.29 -18.15 -9.24
CA GLY A 313 -24.37 -18.15 -7.79
C GLY A 313 -24.21 -16.76 -7.17
N GLU A 314 -24.10 -16.74 -5.84
CA GLU A 314 -24.02 -15.51 -5.06
C GLU A 314 -22.58 -14.98 -5.02
N PHE A 315 -22.41 -13.73 -5.46
CA PHE A 315 -21.19 -12.96 -5.27
C PHE A 315 -21.37 -12.05 -4.07
N THR A 316 -20.34 -11.97 -3.23
CA THR A 316 -20.32 -11.01 -2.12
C THR A 316 -19.47 -9.80 -2.47
N VAL A 317 -20.04 -8.62 -2.27
CA VAL A 317 -19.35 -7.34 -2.39
C VAL A 317 -18.99 -6.82 -1.00
N HIS A 318 -17.73 -6.44 -0.83
CA HIS A 318 -17.19 -5.84 0.38
C HIS A 318 -16.68 -4.43 0.08
N VAL A 319 -16.97 -3.45 0.94
CA VAL A 319 -16.43 -2.08 0.81
C VAL A 319 -15.87 -1.61 2.15
N GLY A 320 -14.71 -0.95 2.10
CA GLY A 320 -14.03 -0.44 3.29
C GLY A 320 -12.75 0.34 3.01
N SER A 321 -11.95 0.52 4.07
CA SER A 321 -10.69 1.29 4.03
C SER A 321 -9.46 0.44 3.78
N SER A 322 -9.54 -0.88 3.95
CA SER A 322 -8.44 -1.79 3.65
C SER A 322 -8.93 -3.16 3.23
N SER A 323 -8.00 -4.04 2.83
CA SER A 323 -8.31 -5.45 2.56
C SER A 323 -8.85 -6.19 3.79
N ARG A 324 -8.63 -5.67 5.01
CA ARG A 324 -9.03 -6.28 6.29
C ARG A 324 -10.11 -5.50 7.04
N ILE A 325 -10.26 -4.19 6.76
CA ILE A 325 -11.28 -3.32 7.36
C ILE A 325 -12.38 -3.07 6.32
N LEU A 326 -13.35 -3.99 6.29
CA LEU A 326 -14.44 -4.03 5.30
C LEU A 326 -15.82 -4.03 6.00
N PRO A 327 -16.23 -2.89 6.59
CA PRO A 327 -17.45 -2.80 7.40
C PRO A 327 -18.74 -2.97 6.58
N LEU A 328 -18.70 -2.73 5.27
CA LEU A 328 -19.86 -2.85 4.41
C LEU A 328 -19.82 -4.15 3.61
N LYS A 329 -20.95 -4.87 3.62
CA LYS A 329 -21.17 -6.09 2.86
C LYS A 329 -22.53 -6.04 2.17
N THR A 330 -22.58 -6.45 0.91
CA THR A 330 -23.82 -6.76 0.19
C THR A 330 -23.59 -7.93 -0.76
N ALA A 331 -24.62 -8.41 -1.44
CA ALA A 331 -24.50 -9.51 -2.38
C ALA A 331 -25.37 -9.30 -3.62
N PHE A 332 -25.01 -9.99 -4.70
CA PHE A 332 -25.84 -10.13 -5.90
C PHE A 332 -25.69 -11.54 -6.45
N THR A 333 -26.71 -12.02 -7.15
CA THR A 333 -26.74 -13.37 -7.72
C THR A 333 -26.79 -13.28 -9.24
N VAL A 334 -25.97 -14.11 -9.90
CA VAL A 334 -25.98 -14.33 -11.35
C VAL A 334 -26.65 -15.65 -11.70
#